data_AF-A0A0G2AIC5-F1
#
_entry.id   AF-A0A0G2AIC5-F1
#
_cell.length_a   1.000
_cell.length_b   1.000
_cell.length_c   1.000
_cell.angle_alpha   90.00
_cell.angle_beta   90.00
_cell.angle_gamma   90.00
#
_symmetry.space_group_name_H-M   'P 1'
#
loop_
_entity.id
_entity.type
_entity.pdbx_description
1 polymer ?
#
loop_
_entity_poly.entity_id
_entity_poly.type
_entity_poly.pdbx_seq_one_letter_code
_entity_poly.pdbx_strand_id
1 'polypeptide(L)'
;MTDTIISNEELWADIMMLSEHGMARESYNKPLEHALVTFCSFAFFGSIPLVSYILPFDLALRFPIAIAATISSLYVLGLTRSIVTQERLFRGPLEIMGVGALGACIAYGVGIALRNIVGVAL
;
A
#
# COMPACT_ATOMS: atom_id res chain seq x y z
N MET A 1 1.35 -36.21 30.66
CA MET A 1 1.12 -35.28 29.53
C MET A 1 1.93 -34.00 29.71
N THR A 2 1.94 -33.38 30.90
CA THR A 2 2.78 -32.21 31.21
C THR A 2 4.28 -32.52 31.21
N ASP A 3 4.70 -33.71 31.65
CA ASP A 3 6.13 -34.08 31.70
C ASP A 3 6.80 -34.16 30.32
N THR A 4 6.03 -34.48 29.28
CA THR A 4 6.50 -34.53 27.89
C THR A 4 6.62 -33.15 27.26
N ILE A 5 5.86 -32.17 27.77
CA ILE A 5 5.92 -30.79 27.31
C ILE A 5 7.10 -30.07 27.99
N ILE A 6 7.31 -30.33 29.29
CA ILE A 6 8.39 -29.71 30.08
C ILE A 6 9.78 -30.24 29.66
N SER A 7 9.87 -31.46 29.12
CA SER A 7 11.13 -32.01 28.63
C SER A 7 11.64 -31.38 27.34
N ASN A 8 10.77 -30.67 26.59
CA ASN A 8 11.13 -29.98 25.37
C ASN A 8 11.04 -28.46 25.59
N GLU A 9 12.19 -27.85 25.86
CA GLU A 9 12.32 -26.42 26.14
C GLU A 9 11.75 -25.54 25.01
N GLU A 10 11.91 -25.95 23.74
CA GLU A 10 11.31 -25.22 22.60
C GLU A 10 9.78 -25.29 22.61
N LEU A 11 9.21 -26.46 22.91
CA LEU A 11 7.75 -26.63 22.96
C LEU A 11 7.15 -25.88 24.15
N TRP A 12 7.83 -25.86 25.30
CA TRP A 12 7.42 -25.09 26.45
C TRP A 12 7.47 -23.58 26.18
N ALA A 13 8.54 -23.08 25.55
CA ALA A 13 8.67 -21.68 25.16
C ALA A 13 7.58 -21.25 24.17
N ASP A 14 7.27 -22.08 23.16
CA ASP A 14 6.19 -21.82 22.20
C ASP A 14 4.82 -21.74 22.88
N ILE A 15 4.54 -22.63 23.83
CA ILE A 15 3.29 -22.62 24.58
C ILE A 15 3.19 -21.38 25.47
N MET A 16 4.27 -20.97 26.14
CA MET A 16 4.29 -19.73 26.95
C MET A 16 4.09 -18.47 26.08
N MET A 17 4.75 -18.40 24.92
CA MET A 17 4.58 -17.30 23.95
C MET A 17 3.14 -17.22 23.42
N LEU A 18 2.53 -18.37 23.12
CA LEU A 18 1.15 -18.42 22.63
C LEU A 18 0.13 -18.11 23.74
N SER A 19 0.30 -18.67 24.93
CA SER A 19 -0.69 -18.62 26.01
C SER A 19 -0.61 -17.36 26.89
N GLU A 20 0.58 -16.88 27.22
CA GLU A 20 0.74 -15.66 28.02
C GLU A 20 0.72 -14.40 27.15
N HIS A 21 1.38 -14.45 25.98
CA HIS A 21 1.58 -13.26 25.16
C HIS A 21 0.64 -13.19 23.95
N GLY A 22 -0.16 -14.24 23.71
CA GLY A 22 -1.04 -14.33 22.52
C GLY A 22 -0.27 -14.35 21.20
N MET A 23 1.05 -14.54 21.26
CA MET A 23 1.93 -14.52 20.10
C MET A 23 1.98 -15.93 19.53
N ALA A 24 1.20 -16.17 18.47
CA ALA A 24 1.45 -17.32 17.62
C ALA A 24 2.84 -17.17 17.00
N ARG A 25 3.55 -18.30 16.83
CA ARG A 25 4.81 -18.34 16.10
C ARG A 25 4.52 -17.86 14.68
N GLU A 26 4.74 -16.57 14.42
CA GLU A 26 4.53 -15.99 13.10
C GLU A 26 5.45 -16.75 12.14
N SER A 27 4.88 -17.25 11.06
CA SER A 27 5.64 -17.84 9.96
C SER A 27 6.35 -16.72 9.21
N TYR A 28 7.33 -16.08 9.86
CA TYR A 28 8.33 -15.19 9.27
C TYR A 28 9.26 -15.92 8.30
N ASN A 29 8.90 -17.12 7.85
CA ASN A 29 9.73 -17.99 7.05
C ASN A 29 9.97 -17.48 5.63
N LYS A 30 9.35 -16.36 5.22
CA LYS A 30 9.34 -15.93 3.82
C LYS A 30 9.49 -14.41 3.59
N PRO A 31 10.51 -13.75 4.16
CA PRO A 31 10.69 -12.30 4.05
C PRO A 31 10.84 -11.83 2.59
N LEU A 32 11.55 -12.61 1.77
CA LEU A 32 11.75 -12.30 0.34
C LEU A 32 10.44 -12.37 -0.46
N GLU A 33 9.58 -13.36 -0.19
CA GLU A 33 8.29 -13.47 -0.87
C GLU A 33 7.39 -12.27 -0.53
N HIS A 34 7.31 -11.90 0.75
CA HIS A 34 6.53 -10.73 1.19
C HIS A 34 7.03 -9.42 0.56
N ALA A 35 8.36 -9.23 0.50
CA ALA A 35 8.96 -8.07 -0.15
C ALA A 35 8.62 -8.01 -1.65
N LEU A 36 8.75 -9.13 -2.36
CA LEU A 36 8.45 -9.21 -3.79
C LEU A 36 6.97 -8.93 -4.09
N VAL A 37 6.05 -9.52 -3.32
CA VAL A 37 4.61 -9.28 -3.51
C VAL A 37 4.26 -7.82 -3.27
N THR A 38 4.84 -7.21 -2.24
CA THR A 38 4.62 -5.79 -1.92
C THR A 38 5.17 -4.88 -3.01
N PHE A 39 6.41 -5.13 -3.46
CA PHE A 39 7.03 -4.38 -4.56
C PHE A 39 6.23 -4.48 -5.86
N CYS A 40 5.86 -5.69 -6.28
CA CYS A 40 5.07 -5.91 -7.49
C CYS A 40 3.70 -5.25 -7.40
N SER A 41 3.05 -5.28 -6.23
CA SER A 41 1.77 -4.60 -6.00
C SER A 41 1.91 -3.09 -6.14
N PHE A 42 2.92 -2.48 -5.51
CA PHE A 42 3.19 -1.05 -5.63
C PHE A 42 3.53 -0.63 -7.07
N ALA A 43 4.39 -1.39 -7.74
CA ALA A 43 4.77 -1.13 -9.13
C ALA A 43 3.55 -1.21 -10.05
N PHE A 44 2.71 -2.24 -9.89
CA PHE A 44 1.51 -2.42 -10.68
C PHE A 44 0.53 -1.25 -10.49
N PHE A 45 0.08 -0.97 -9.26
CA PHE A 45 -0.90 0.09 -9.00
C PHE A 45 -0.34 1.50 -9.29
N GLY A 46 0.96 1.72 -9.05
CA GLY A 46 1.65 2.99 -9.33
C GLY A 46 1.87 3.25 -10.82
N SER A 47 1.96 2.20 -11.64
CA SER A 47 2.12 2.33 -13.09
C SER A 47 0.84 2.79 -13.80
N ILE A 48 -0.35 2.47 -13.27
CA ILE A 48 -1.66 2.78 -13.86
C ILE A 48 -1.79 4.26 -14.29
N PRO A 49 -1.55 5.26 -13.43
CA PRO A 49 -1.64 6.66 -13.84
C PRO A 49 -0.55 7.10 -14.83
N LEU A 50 0.64 6.47 -14.78
CA LEU A 50 1.76 6.77 -15.68
C LEU A 50 1.47 6.36 -17.13
N VAL A 51 0.61 5.36 -17.36
CA VAL A 51 0.21 4.91 -18.70
C VAL A 51 -0.32 6.07 -19.55
N SER A 52 -1.01 7.04 -18.94
CA SER A 52 -1.53 8.23 -19.63
C SER A 52 -0.45 9.12 -20.25
N TYR A 53 0.79 9.05 -19.75
CA TYR A 53 1.93 9.82 -20.25
C TYR A 53 2.81 9.01 -21.20
N ILE A 54 2.76 7.67 -21.14
CA ILE A 54 3.53 6.79 -22.03
C ILE A 54 2.82 6.63 -23.38
N LEU A 55 1.49 6.54 -23.37
CA LEU A 55 0.69 6.39 -24.58
C LEU A 55 0.51 7.74 -25.31
N PRO A 56 0.34 7.73 -26.64
CA PRO A 56 0.21 8.94 -27.45
C PRO A 56 -1.20 9.55 -27.37
N PHE A 57 -1.67 9.82 -26.15
CA PHE A 57 -2.90 10.59 -25.94
C PHE A 57 -2.65 12.08 -26.25
N ASP A 58 -3.74 12.77 -26.59
CA ASP A 58 -3.74 14.22 -26.77
C ASP A 58 -3.28 14.92 -25.48
N LEU A 59 -2.45 15.95 -25.62
CA LEU A 59 -1.77 16.62 -24.50
C LEU A 59 -2.77 17.19 -23.49
N ALA A 60 -3.91 17.69 -23.98
CA ALA A 60 -4.99 18.21 -23.15
C ALA A 60 -5.69 17.12 -22.30
N LEU A 61 -5.66 15.86 -22.76
CA LEU A 61 -6.34 14.75 -22.11
C LEU A 61 -5.45 13.96 -21.16
N ARG A 62 -4.11 14.05 -21.30
CA ARG A 62 -3.16 13.27 -20.45
C ARG A 62 -3.39 13.50 -18.96
N PHE A 63 -3.50 14.76 -18.54
CA PHE A 63 -3.65 15.11 -17.13
C PHE A 63 -5.01 14.67 -16.54
N PRO A 64 -6.17 14.94 -17.18
CA PRO A 64 -7.46 14.39 -16.75
C PRO A 64 -7.48 12.85 -16.69
N ILE A 65 -6.90 12.18 -17.69
CA ILE A 65 -6.82 10.71 -17.70
C ILE A 65 -5.95 10.21 -16.54
N ALA A 66 -4.81 10.85 -16.27
CA ALA A 66 -3.94 10.52 -15.14
C ALA A 66 -4.68 10.63 -13.79
N ILE A 67 -5.49 11.69 -13.61
CA ILE A 67 -6.30 11.88 -12.41
C ILE A 67 -7.32 10.75 -12.27
N ALA A 68 -8.09 10.47 -13.32
CA ALA A 68 -9.10 9.41 -13.30
C ALA A 68 -8.48 8.03 -13.05
N ALA A 69 -7.32 7.75 -13.65
CA ALA A 69 -6.54 6.54 -13.47
C ALA A 69 -6.01 6.42 -12.02
N THR A 70 -5.52 7.52 -11.43
CA THR A 70 -5.07 7.56 -10.03
C THR A 70 -6.22 7.27 -9.07
N ILE A 71 -7.36 7.94 -9.25
CA ILE A 71 -8.56 7.75 -8.42
C ILE A 71 -9.03 6.29 -8.51
N SER A 72 -9.10 5.74 -9.72
CA SER A 72 -9.51 4.35 -9.94
C SER A 72 -8.54 3.36 -9.28
N SER A 73 -7.23 3.58 -9.41
CA SER A 73 -6.19 2.76 -8.78
C SER A 73 -6.30 2.76 -7.25
N LEU A 74 -6.41 3.95 -6.64
CA LEU A 74 -6.56 4.08 -5.18
C LEU A 74 -7.89 3.49 -4.67
N TYR A 75 -8.97 3.64 -5.43
CA TYR A 75 -10.26 3.05 -5.08
C TYR A 75 -10.19 1.51 -5.08
N VAL A 76 -9.63 0.90 -6.13
CA VAL A 76 -9.46 -0.55 -6.22
C VAL A 76 -8.54 -1.08 -5.12
N LEU A 77 -7.42 -0.39 -4.86
CA LEU A 77 -6.50 -0.73 -3.79
C LEU A 77 -7.20 -0.69 -2.42
N GLY A 78 -7.98 0.36 -2.16
CA GLY A 78 -8.71 0.50 -0.91
C GLY A 78 -9.86 -0.47 -0.76
N LEU A 79 -10.54 -0.85 -1.84
CA LEU A 79 -11.55 -1.90 -1.83
C LEU A 79 -10.91 -3.25 -1.49
N THR A 80 -9.81 -3.59 -2.16
CA THR A 80 -9.08 -4.84 -1.93
C THR A 80 -8.64 -4.94 -0.47
N ARG A 81 -8.08 -3.85 0.08
CA ARG A 81 -7.74 -3.77 1.51
C ARG A 81 -8.97 -4.00 2.38
N SER A 82 -10.07 -3.30 2.13
CA SER A 82 -11.28 -3.41 2.95
C SER A 82 -11.89 -4.82 2.96
N ILE A 83 -11.82 -5.54 1.82
CA ILE A 83 -12.27 -6.93 1.72
C ILE A 83 -11.38 -7.84 2.56
N VAL A 84 -10.06 -7.68 2.47
CA VAL A 84 -9.10 -8.53 3.20
C VAL A 84 -9.14 -8.27 4.70
N THR A 85 -9.26 -7.01 5.11
CA THR A 85 -9.28 -6.64 6.54
C THR A 85 -10.67 -6.71 7.18
N GLN A 86 -11.70 -7.13 6.44
CA GLN A 86 -13.10 -7.15 6.91
C GLN A 86 -13.59 -5.80 7.46
N GLU A 87 -13.03 -4.71 6.95
CA GLU A 87 -13.42 -3.34 7.30
C GLU A 87 -14.63 -2.88 6.47
N ARG A 88 -15.21 -1.73 6.83
CA ARG A 88 -16.35 -1.16 6.10
C ARG A 88 -16.01 -0.88 4.63
N LEU A 89 -16.60 -1.66 3.72
CA LEU A 89 -16.35 -1.67 2.27
C LEU A 89 -16.35 -0.29 1.59
N PHE A 90 -17.16 0.65 2.06
CA PHE A 90 -17.21 2.00 1.50
C PHE A 90 -16.25 2.98 2.18
N ARG A 91 -15.98 2.83 3.48
CA ARG A 91 -15.16 3.80 4.22
C ARG A 91 -13.68 3.64 3.90
N GLY A 92 -13.20 2.40 3.75
CA GLY A 92 -11.80 2.10 3.46
C GLY A 92 -11.27 2.75 2.18
N PRO A 93 -11.94 2.58 1.01
CA PRO A 93 -11.52 3.22 -0.23
C PRO A 93 -11.53 4.74 -0.18
N LEU A 94 -12.54 5.33 0.44
CA LEU A 94 -12.68 6.78 0.60
C LEU A 94 -11.54 7.38 1.44
N GLU A 95 -11.12 6.69 2.51
CA GLU A 95 -10.00 7.10 3.34
C GLU A 95 -8.69 7.09 2.55
N ILE A 96 -8.42 6.03 1.80
CA ILE A 96 -7.21 5.89 0.98
C ILE A 96 -7.18 6.94 -0.14
N MET A 97 -8.31 7.14 -0.83
CA MET A 97 -8.44 8.20 -1.82
C MET A 97 -8.21 9.58 -1.20
N GLY A 98 -8.75 9.84 -0.01
CA GLY A 98 -8.58 11.11 0.70
C GLY A 98 -7.12 11.41 1.04
N VAL A 99 -6.41 10.43 1.60
CA VAL A 99 -4.97 10.54 1.88
C VAL A 99 -4.17 10.75 0.59
N GLY A 100 -4.49 9.99 -0.47
CA GLY A 100 -3.84 10.15 -1.77
C GLY A 100 -4.08 11.52 -2.41
N ALA A 101 -5.31 12.03 -2.36
CA ALA A 101 -5.66 13.35 -2.88
C ALA A 101 -4.94 14.47 -2.12
N LEU A 102 -4.88 14.41 -0.79
CA LEU A 102 -4.11 15.35 0.01
C LEU A 102 -2.62 15.31 -0.34
N GLY A 103 -2.04 14.11 -0.45
CA GLY A 103 -0.65 13.93 -0.88
C GLY A 103 -0.37 14.52 -2.26
N ALA A 104 -1.28 14.29 -3.22
CA ALA A 104 -1.18 14.84 -4.57
C ALA A 104 -1.23 16.38 -4.57
N CYS A 105 -2.15 16.98 -3.80
CA CYS A 105 -2.24 18.43 -3.64
C CYS A 105 -0.96 19.02 -3.04
N ILE A 106 -0.39 18.36 -2.02
CA ILE A 106 0.87 18.79 -1.40
C ILE A 106 2.01 18.69 -2.41
N ALA A 107 2.15 17.55 -3.11
CA ALA A 107 3.21 17.34 -4.08
C ALA A 107 3.14 18.35 -5.24
N TYR A 108 1.93 18.63 -5.74
CA TYR A 108 1.69 19.64 -6.77
C TYR A 108 2.03 21.05 -6.27
N GLY A 109 1.60 21.39 -5.05
CA GLY A 109 1.91 22.67 -4.41
C GLY A 109 3.41 22.89 -4.20
N VAL A 110 4.12 21.85 -3.76
CA VAL A 110 5.59 21.85 -3.65
C VAL A 110 6.23 22.05 -5.02
N GLY A 111 5.73 21.38 -6.06
CA GLY A 111 6.19 21.58 -7.44
C GLY A 111 6.05 23.04 -7.92
N ILE A 112 4.91 23.68 -7.63
CA ILE A 112 4.69 25.11 -7.93
C ILE A 112 5.65 26.00 -7.12
N ALA A 113 5.84 25.72 -5.83
CA ALA A 113 6.74 26.49 -4.98
C ALA A 113 8.19 26.42 -5.50
N LEU A 114 8.64 25.23 -5.89
CA LEU A 114 9.97 25.03 -6.46
C LEU A 114 10.13 25.69 -7.83
N ARG A 115 9.09 25.72 -8.67
CA ARG A 115 9.13 26.40 -9.98
C ARG A 115 9.61 27.85 -9.86
N ASN A 116 9.18 28.56 -8.82
CA ASN A 116 9.54 29.97 -8.60
C ASN A 116 11.00 30.14 -8.14
N ILE A 117 11.58 29.11 -7.51
CA ILE A 117 12.96 29.14 -6.99
C ILE A 117 13.96 28.70 -8.04
N VAL A 118 13.62 27.67 -8.82
CA VAL A 118 14.55 27.02 -9.77
C VAL A 118 14.54 27.71 -11.14
N GLY A 119 13.63 28.67 -11.39
CA GLY A 119 13.63 29.46 -12.63
C GLY A 119 13.38 28.63 -13.90
N VAL A 120 12.80 27.44 -13.77
CA VAL A 120 12.49 26.58 -14.91
C VAL A 120 11.15 27.03 -15.49
N ALA A 121 11.24 27.85 -16.53
CA ALA A 121 10.21 27.99 -17.55
C ALA A 121 10.27 26.72 -18.43
N LEU A 122 9.25 25.89 -18.33
CA LEU A 122 8.88 24.94 -19.40
C LEU A 122 7.97 25.68 -20.37
#